data_AF-A0AAW8RZX9-F1
#
_entry.id   AF-A0AAW8RZX9-F1
#
_cell.length_a   1.000
_cell.length_b   1.000
_cell.length_c   1.000
_cell.angle_alpha   90.00
_cell.angle_beta   90.00
_cell.angle_gamma   90.00
#
_symmetry.space_group_name_H-M   'P 1'
#
loop_
_entity.id
_entity.type
_entity.pdbx_description
1 polymer ?
#
loop_
_entity_poly.entity_id
_entity_poly.type
_entity_poly.pdbx_seq_one_letter_code
_entity_poly.pdbx_strand_id
1 'polypeptide(L)'
;MSYLTHEEYLKLGFSKVPVSEFDDLEKCAARQLNRVTGDFYMRHSLSDDTFKYRVDKFKIAMAVQIEYLKSVGVASLSDLLNASPASVSVGRMRIESGSTNAATVGRTIVATEAYNELIYTGLLYKGVDYR
;
A
#
# COMPACT_ATOMS: atom_id res chain seq x y z
N MET A 1 -15.70 1.22 -4.98
CA MET A 1 -16.18 1.29 -3.59
C MET A 1 -15.14 2.08 -2.84
N SER A 2 -15.54 3.15 -2.17
CA SER A 2 -14.62 3.95 -1.35
C SER A 2 -14.55 3.32 0.04
N TYR A 3 -13.36 2.91 0.46
CA TYR A 3 -13.14 2.27 1.77
C TYR A 3 -12.85 3.27 2.88
N LEU A 4 -12.45 4.49 2.50
CA LEU A 4 -12.07 5.55 3.41
C LEU A 4 -12.50 6.91 2.85
N THR A 5 -13.19 7.69 3.66
CA THR A 5 -13.49 9.09 3.33
C THR A 5 -12.33 10.01 3.75
N HIS A 6 -12.21 11.19 3.13
CA HIS A 6 -11.17 12.17 3.48
C HIS A 6 -11.26 12.61 4.95
N GLU A 7 -12.47 12.71 5.49
CA GLU A 7 -12.69 13.03 6.91
C GLU A 7 -12.16 11.95 7.85
N GLU A 8 -12.34 10.67 7.51
CA GLU A 8 -11.79 9.56 8.29
C GLU A 8 -10.27 9.51 8.18
N TYR A 9 -9.72 9.80 7.00
CA TYR A 9 -8.27 9.93 6.79
C TYR A 9 -7.64 11.02 7.68
N LEU A 10 -8.29 12.19 7.77
CA LEU A 10 -7.86 13.27 8.68
C LEU A 10 -7.98 12.86 10.16
N LYS A 11 -9.07 12.17 10.54
CA LYS A 11 -9.25 11.67 11.92
C LYS A 11 -8.19 10.66 12.34
N LEU A 12 -7.64 9.91 11.40
CA LEU A 12 -6.54 8.96 11.64
C LEU A 12 -5.17 9.67 11.80
N GLY A 13 -5.11 10.99 11.67
CA GLY A 13 -3.90 11.81 11.88
C GLY A 13 -3.10 12.10 10.62
N PHE A 14 -3.61 11.73 9.44
CA PHE A 14 -2.92 11.89 8.17
C PHE A 14 -3.41 13.17 7.45
N SER A 15 -2.48 14.10 7.13
CA SER A 15 -2.82 15.41 6.53
C SER A 15 -2.08 15.68 5.19
N LYS A 16 -1.34 14.70 4.67
CA LYS A 16 -0.41 14.93 3.55
C LYS A 16 -1.04 14.98 2.16
N VAL A 17 -2.35 14.70 2.02
CA VAL A 17 -3.00 14.53 0.71
C VAL A 17 -4.15 15.53 0.51
N PRO A 18 -4.12 16.35 -0.57
CA PRO A 18 -5.21 17.25 -0.90
C PRO A 18 -6.43 16.47 -1.42
N VAL A 19 -7.64 17.00 -1.16
CA VAL A 19 -8.92 16.37 -1.53
C VAL A 19 -9.02 16.05 -3.03
N SER A 20 -8.40 16.89 -3.87
CA SER A 20 -8.42 16.74 -5.33
C SER A 20 -7.73 15.48 -5.85
N GLU A 21 -6.68 15.02 -5.16
CA GLU A 21 -5.90 13.82 -5.55
C GLU A 21 -6.31 12.57 -4.75
N PHE A 22 -7.07 12.76 -3.67
CA PHE A 22 -7.42 11.69 -2.76
C PHE A 22 -8.24 10.59 -3.43
N ASP A 23 -9.21 10.93 -4.28
CA ASP A 23 -10.08 9.93 -4.94
C ASP A 23 -9.31 8.98 -5.87
N ASP A 24 -8.33 9.50 -6.61
CA ASP A 24 -7.51 8.68 -7.50
C ASP A 24 -6.48 7.84 -6.74
N LEU A 25 -5.88 8.41 -5.69
CA LEU A 25 -4.97 7.69 -4.79
C LEU A 25 -5.70 6.59 -4.00
N GLU A 26 -6.93 6.84 -3.57
CA GLU A 26 -7.77 5.89 -2.86
C GLU A 26 -8.09 4.69 -3.75
N LYS A 27 -8.51 4.90 -5.00
CA LYS A 27 -8.73 3.81 -5.96
C LYS A 27 -7.47 2.98 -6.20
N CYS A 28 -6.31 3.63 -6.30
CA CYS A 28 -5.03 2.95 -6.48
C CYS A 28 -4.66 2.11 -5.25
N ALA A 29 -4.72 2.70 -4.05
CA ALA A 29 -4.46 2.02 -2.79
C ALA A 29 -5.42 0.85 -2.56
N ALA A 30 -6.71 1.06 -2.83
CA ALA A 30 -7.75 0.03 -2.74
C ALA A 30 -7.44 -1.17 -3.63
N ARG A 31 -7.06 -0.94 -4.90
CA ARG A 31 -6.68 -2.02 -5.83
C ARG A 31 -5.48 -2.82 -5.30
N GLN A 32 -4.50 -2.15 -4.71
CA GLN A 32 -3.28 -2.78 -4.21
C GLN A 32 -3.53 -3.60 -2.95
N LEU A 33 -4.30 -3.06 -1.99
CA LEU A 33 -4.66 -3.77 -0.78
C LEU A 33 -5.65 -4.91 -1.04
N ASN A 34 -6.62 -4.73 -1.94
CA ASN A 34 -7.50 -5.81 -2.37
C ASN A 34 -6.70 -6.99 -2.93
N ARG A 35 -5.70 -6.73 -3.78
CA ARG A 35 -4.81 -7.78 -4.31
C ARG A 35 -4.07 -8.55 -3.22
N VAL A 36 -3.57 -7.85 -2.18
CA VAL A 36 -2.82 -8.48 -1.08
C VAL A 36 -3.74 -9.24 -0.10
N THR A 37 -4.97 -8.76 0.07
CA THR A 37 -5.99 -9.39 0.93
C THR A 37 -6.85 -10.43 0.22
N GLY A 38 -6.56 -10.74 -1.06
CA GLY A 38 -7.34 -11.69 -1.86
C GLY A 38 -8.79 -11.26 -2.07
N ASP A 39 -9.02 -9.97 -2.29
CA ASP A 39 -10.33 -9.36 -2.56
C ASP A 39 -11.38 -9.65 -1.46
N PHE A 40 -10.94 -9.81 -0.20
CA PHE A 40 -11.81 -10.14 0.92
C PHE A 40 -12.97 -9.14 1.06
N TYR A 41 -12.67 -7.84 1.10
CA TYR A 41 -13.68 -6.78 1.23
C TYR A 41 -14.38 -6.41 -0.09
N MET A 42 -14.03 -7.04 -1.20
CA MET A 42 -14.87 -7.01 -2.41
C MET A 42 -16.00 -8.04 -2.33
N ARG A 43 -15.80 -9.10 -1.55
CA ARG A 43 -16.79 -10.18 -1.34
C ARG A 43 -17.58 -10.01 -0.05
N HIS A 44 -17.03 -9.30 0.92
CA HIS A 44 -17.66 -9.04 2.22
C HIS A 44 -17.81 -7.53 2.46
N SER A 45 -18.99 -7.12 2.92
CA SER A 45 -19.24 -5.73 3.32
C SER A 45 -18.38 -5.38 4.54
N LEU A 46 -17.64 -4.26 4.45
CA LEU A 46 -16.81 -3.76 5.54
C LEU A 46 -17.62 -3.48 6.82
N SER A 47 -18.90 -3.12 6.67
CA SER A 47 -19.82 -2.81 7.76
C SER A 47 -20.41 -4.03 8.47
N ASP A 48 -20.47 -5.18 7.79
CA ASP A 48 -21.00 -6.44 8.38
C ASP A 48 -19.92 -7.24 9.10
N ASP A 49 -18.68 -6.74 9.12
CA ASP A 49 -17.59 -7.42 9.76
C ASP A 49 -17.74 -7.40 11.30
N THR A 50 -17.81 -8.59 11.89
CA THR A 50 -17.91 -8.77 13.35
C THR A 50 -16.65 -8.29 14.07
N PHE A 51 -15.50 -8.30 13.40
CA PHE A 51 -14.21 -7.94 13.99
C PHE A 51 -13.84 -6.48 13.68
N LYS A 52 -14.32 -5.55 14.52
CA LYS A 52 -13.99 -4.11 14.40
C LYS A 52 -12.49 -3.83 14.33
N TYR A 53 -11.68 -4.57 15.09
CA TYR A 53 -10.21 -4.46 15.05
C TYR A 53 -9.64 -4.65 13.64
N ARG A 54 -10.17 -5.61 12.89
CA ARG A 54 -9.73 -5.91 11.51
C ARG A 54 -10.11 -4.79 10.55
N VAL A 55 -11.31 -4.22 10.73
CA VAL A 55 -11.77 -3.07 9.95
C VAL A 55 -10.92 -1.84 10.21
N ASP A 56 -10.63 -1.54 11.48
CA ASP A 56 -9.80 -0.39 11.86
C ASP A 56 -8.38 -0.51 11.30
N LYS A 57 -7.77 -1.70 11.42
CA LYS A 57 -6.44 -1.97 10.85
C LYS A 57 -6.42 -1.86 9.33
N PHE A 58 -7.48 -2.30 8.65
CA PHE A 58 -7.59 -2.13 7.20
C PHE A 58 -7.71 -0.65 6.80
N LYS A 59 -8.47 0.15 7.55
CA LYS A 59 -8.56 1.60 7.32
C LYS A 59 -7.22 2.32 7.55
N ILE A 60 -6.46 1.92 8.56
CA ILE A 60 -5.11 2.44 8.81
C ILE A 60 -4.18 2.05 7.64
N ALA A 61 -4.20 0.78 7.21
CA ALA A 61 -3.39 0.33 6.08
C ALA A 61 -3.72 1.10 4.79
N MET A 62 -5.00 1.38 4.53
CA MET A 62 -5.45 2.23 3.42
C MET A 62 -4.84 3.64 3.50
N ALA A 63 -4.89 4.27 4.68
CA ALA A 63 -4.35 5.62 4.87
C ALA A 63 -2.83 5.67 4.66
N VAL A 64 -2.10 4.71 5.23
CA VAL A 64 -0.64 4.58 5.05
C VAL A 64 -0.28 4.35 3.58
N GLN A 65 -1.06 3.52 2.87
CA GLN A 65 -0.79 3.28 1.45
C GLN A 65 -1.04 4.52 0.58
N ILE A 66 -2.07 5.30 0.88
CA ILE A 66 -2.33 6.59 0.20
C ILE A 66 -1.16 7.56 0.41
N GLU A 67 -0.65 7.65 1.64
CA GLU A 67 0.50 8.49 1.96
C GLU A 67 1.77 8.03 1.22
N TYR A 68 2.01 6.72 1.19
CA TYR A 68 3.13 6.14 0.46
C TYR A 68 3.06 6.47 -1.03
N LEU A 69 1.89 6.29 -1.65
CA LEU A 69 1.69 6.61 -3.07
C LEU A 69 1.91 8.10 -3.37
N LYS A 70 1.50 9.00 -2.46
CA LYS A 70 1.79 10.43 -2.58
C LYS A 70 3.28 10.73 -2.45
N SER A 71 3.97 10.09 -1.51
CA SER A 71 5.40 10.28 -1.25
C SER A 71 6.27 9.80 -2.42
N VAL A 72 5.94 8.63 -2.97
CA VAL A 72 6.67 8.04 -4.10
C VAL A 72 6.29 8.74 -5.41
N GLY A 73 5.07 9.26 -5.53
CA GLY A 73 4.58 9.93 -6.75
C GLY A 73 4.40 8.98 -7.93
N VAL A 74 4.36 7.67 -7.66
CA VAL A 74 4.32 6.61 -8.67
C VAL A 74 3.07 5.75 -8.51
N ALA A 75 2.33 5.57 -9.60
CA ALA A 75 1.09 4.79 -9.62
C ALA A 75 1.27 3.31 -10.03
N SER A 76 2.45 2.93 -10.57
CA SER A 76 2.68 1.60 -11.14
C SER A 76 3.98 0.94 -10.66
N LEU A 77 3.97 -0.40 -10.55
CA LEU A 77 5.17 -1.18 -10.16
C LEU A 77 6.32 -0.96 -11.14
N SER A 78 6.01 -0.84 -12.43
CA SER A 78 6.98 -0.61 -13.50
C SER A 78 7.73 0.71 -13.27
N ASP A 79 6.99 1.76 -12.96
CA ASP A 79 7.56 3.08 -12.68
C ASP A 79 8.36 3.08 -11.38
N LEU A 80 7.95 2.31 -10.36
CA LEU A 80 8.70 2.18 -9.10
C LEU A 80 10.06 1.52 -9.35
N LEU A 81 10.05 0.46 -10.17
CA LEU A 81 11.27 -0.26 -10.57
C LEU A 81 12.18 0.58 -11.48
N ASN A 82 11.59 1.43 -12.34
CA ASN A 82 12.35 2.33 -13.22
C ASN A 82 12.89 3.57 -12.49
N ALA A 83 12.21 4.04 -11.45
CA ALA A 83 12.63 5.20 -10.64
C ALA A 83 13.88 4.90 -9.79
N SER A 84 14.21 3.63 -9.58
CA SER A 84 15.41 3.22 -8.87
C SER A 84 16.45 2.68 -9.85
N PRO A 85 17.42 3.50 -10.31
CA PRO A 85 18.49 3.00 -11.15
C PRO A 85 19.32 1.98 -10.37
N ALA A 86 19.31 0.72 -10.83
CA ALA A 86 19.95 -0.41 -10.14
C ALA A 86 21.46 -0.22 -9.94
N SER A 87 22.12 0.52 -10.82
CA SER A 87 23.46 1.07 -10.64
C SER A 87 23.75 2.07 -11.76
N VAL A 88 24.39 3.19 -11.45
CA VAL A 88 24.93 4.09 -12.48
C VAL A 88 26.43 4.16 -12.29
N SER A 89 27.16 3.82 -13.36
CA SER A 89 28.63 3.90 -13.40
C SER A 89 29.03 5.10 -14.23
N VAL A 90 29.64 6.10 -13.61
CA VAL A 90 30.23 7.25 -14.31
C VAL A 90 31.74 7.16 -14.18
N GLY A 91 32.41 6.69 -15.23
CA GLY A 91 33.86 6.45 -15.21
C GLY A 91 34.27 5.39 -14.18
N ARG A 92 35.16 5.76 -13.24
CA ARG A 92 35.63 4.87 -12.14
C ARG A 92 34.73 4.90 -10.90
N MET A 93 33.72 5.75 -10.86
CA MET A 93 32.81 5.87 -9.73
C MET A 93 31.56 5.03 -9.97
N ARG A 94 31.30 4.07 -9.09
CA ARG A 94 30.04 3.32 -9.03
C ARG A 94 29.19 3.87 -7.90
N ILE A 95 27.97 4.28 -8.23
CA ILE A 95 26.95 4.62 -7.24
C ILE A 95 25.94 3.48 -7.26
N GLU A 96 25.85 2.75 -6.16
CA GLU A 96 24.84 1.73 -5.92
C GLU A 96 23.72 2.37 -5.10
N SER A 97 22.53 2.50 -5.69
CA SER A 97 21.35 2.92 -4.94
C SER A 97 20.88 1.71 -4.13
N GLY A 98 20.86 1.84 -2.80
CA GLY A 98 20.35 0.79 -1.91
C GLY A 98 18.94 0.39 -2.34
N SER A 99 18.78 -0.90 -2.63
CA SER A 99 17.58 -1.51 -3.20
C SER A 99 16.26 -0.94 -2.62
N THR A 100 15.54 -0.19 -3.43
CA THR A 100 14.15 0.27 -3.19
C THR A 100 13.17 -0.88 -2.88
N ASN A 101 13.55 -2.13 -3.16
CA ASN A 101 12.78 -3.32 -2.75
C ASN A 101 12.65 -3.47 -1.22
N ALA A 102 13.35 -2.68 -0.40
CA ALA A 102 13.20 -2.71 1.06
C ALA A 102 11.93 -1.97 1.55
N ALA A 103 11.42 -1.01 0.78
CA ALA A 103 10.27 -0.17 1.17
C ALA A 103 8.91 -0.80 0.79
N THR A 104 8.90 -1.85 -0.02
CA THR A 104 7.69 -2.55 -0.48
C THR A 104 7.75 -4.03 -0.15
N VAL A 105 6.59 -4.65 0.02
CA VAL A 105 6.53 -6.08 0.39
C VAL A 105 6.56 -6.97 -0.86
N GLY A 106 7.69 -7.60 -1.09
CA GLY A 106 7.89 -8.48 -2.25
C GLY A 106 7.86 -7.71 -3.57
N ARG A 107 7.45 -8.36 -4.66
CA ARG A 107 7.23 -7.70 -5.98
C ARG A 107 5.89 -6.97 -6.04
N THR A 108 5.46 -6.36 -4.93
CA THR A 108 4.24 -5.56 -4.87
C THR A 108 4.59 -4.09 -4.67
N ILE A 109 3.62 -3.21 -4.89
CA ILE A 109 3.73 -1.76 -4.64
C ILE A 109 3.17 -1.37 -3.26
N VAL A 110 2.84 -2.35 -2.42
CA VAL A 110 2.31 -2.10 -1.07
C VAL A 110 3.46 -1.77 -0.13
N ALA A 111 3.31 -0.66 0.59
CA ALA A 111 4.27 -0.22 1.59
C ALA A 111 4.44 -1.28 2.68
N THR A 112 5.68 -1.47 3.14
CA THR A 112 5.97 -2.38 4.26
C THR A 112 5.18 -2.02 5.52
N GLU A 113 4.96 -0.73 5.77
CA GLU A 113 4.17 -0.23 6.90
C GLU A 113 2.70 -0.61 6.79
N ALA A 114 2.07 -0.39 5.63
CA ALA A 114 0.68 -0.78 5.38
C ALA A 114 0.49 -2.30 5.50
N TYR A 115 1.48 -3.08 5.03
CA TYR A 115 1.46 -4.52 5.17
C TYR A 115 1.58 -4.97 6.62
N ASN A 116 2.45 -4.36 7.42
CA ASN A 116 2.64 -4.69 8.84
C ASN A 116 1.35 -4.51 9.65
N GLU A 117 0.55 -3.50 9.34
CA GLU A 117 -0.75 -3.29 9.97
C GLU A 117 -1.74 -4.43 9.68
N LEU A 118 -1.62 -5.06 8.51
CA LEU A 118 -2.49 -6.17 8.08
C LEU A 118 -2.04 -7.54 8.60
N ILE A 119 -0.79 -7.71 9.05
CA ILE A 119 -0.26 -9.01 9.50
C ILE A 119 -1.12 -9.64 10.60
N TYR A 120 -1.58 -8.82 11.55
CA TYR A 120 -2.34 -9.31 12.70
C TYR A 120 -3.84 -9.49 12.42
N THR A 121 -4.30 -9.16 11.21
CA THR A 121 -5.72 -9.21 10.86
C THR A 121 -6.17 -10.56 10.31
N GLY A 122 -5.23 -11.41 9.88
CA GLY A 122 -5.52 -12.67 9.20
C GLY A 122 -6.02 -12.52 7.76
N LEU A 123 -6.06 -11.30 7.21
CA LEU A 123 -6.51 -11.04 5.84
C LEU A 123 -5.45 -11.40 4.78
N LEU A 124 -4.19 -11.52 5.20
CA LEU A 124 -3.09 -11.76 4.28
C LEU A 124 -3.08 -13.21 3.83
N TYR A 125 -3.24 -13.41 2.51
CA TYR A 125 -3.09 -14.73 1.92
C TYR A 125 -1.60 -15.10 1.81
N LYS A 126 -1.17 -16.09 2.59
CA LYS A 126 0.10 -16.80 2.37
C LYS A 126 -0.21 -18.19 1.85
N GLY A 127 -0.28 -18.33 0.52
CA GLY A 127 -0.20 -19.65 -0.09
C GLY A 127 1.14 -20.27 0.24
N VAL A 128 1.14 -21.43 0.89
CA VAL A 128 2.34 -22.24 1.07
C VAL A 128 2.44 -23.11 -0.18
N ASP A 129 3.48 -22.88 -0.99
CA ASP A 129 3.78 -23.75 -2.12
C ASP A 129 4.23 -25.10 -1.55
N TYR A 130 3.43 -26.14 -1.76
CA TYR A 130 3.84 -27.51 -1.42
C TYR A 130 4.68 -28.00 -2.60
N ARG A 131 5.99 -27.88 -2.48
CA ARG A 131 6.95 -28.45 -3.42
C ARG A 131 7.85 -29.44 -2.71
#